data_AF-A0A7V5W6D1-F1
#
_entry.id   AF-A0A7V5W6D1-F1
#
_cell.length_a   1.000
_cell.length_b   1.000
_cell.length_c   1.000
_cell.angle_alpha   90.00
_cell.angle_beta   90.00
_cell.angle_gamma   90.00
#
_symmetry.space_group_name_H-M   'P 1'
#
loop_
_entity.id
_entity.type
_entity.pdbx_description
1 polymer ?
#
loop_
_entity_poly.entity_id
_entity_poly.type
_entity_poly.pdbx_seq_one_letter_code
_entity_poly.pdbx_strand_id
1 'polypeptide(L)'
;MPTREVYWNIHHVWAMYALLVPTLLIFGYGIYRRYRLWRRGRPYPLRWGEVFLRTKVVVLEVLAHRRMLREAYSGFSHFVLFAGFLILFVGTLVVMIHEDFKVRIMQGAFYLYFQSLALDVFGALATLGVVMLAAKRYLVRPARLHANVPERAGAMRQRPWEDAGLLALIFIILVTGFLVEGLRIAATDDPWGRWSPVGWFLAQLFEAQWDVKTMRSVHRFLWWFHLGLTFGLIAWLPYTKLLHIFTAAANVFLRPLEPAGARLKPLDVKASEVLGVARIGDFAWKDLLDLDACTECGRCQQECPATTTGKPLSPKTLILDLREALSASEKESIPLIGRFVREETLWSCTTCMACMQACPVFIEHVPKIVNLRRYLVMEEARVPELMAEALRSLEDRGHPFRGTTFSRTEWYRDLAVPHIREVDSVDFLLWVGCASALNERNQRVARAFVRVLREAGLRFAILGVEERCTGDPARRIGNEYLFEQLVRENIQRL
;
A
#
# COMPACT_ATOMS: atom_id res chain seq x y z
N MET A 1 -3.65 -6.96 47.26
CA MET A 1 -3.82 -7.41 45.87
C MET A 1 -2.80 -6.67 45.01
N PRO A 2 -2.12 -7.34 44.05
CA PRO A 2 -1.17 -6.68 43.15
C PRO A 2 -1.79 -5.47 42.45
N THR A 3 -1.13 -4.31 42.52
CA THR A 3 -1.55 -3.04 41.91
C THR A 3 -0.42 -2.01 42.06
N ARG A 4 -0.52 -0.89 41.35
CA ARG A 4 0.31 0.32 41.59
C ARG A 4 -0.54 1.58 41.65
N GLU A 5 0.03 2.64 42.21
CA GLU A 5 -0.50 4.00 42.05
C GLU A 5 -0.18 4.50 40.63
N VAL A 6 -1.19 5.03 39.92
CA VAL A 6 -1.04 5.40 38.51
C VAL A 6 -0.21 6.66 38.32
N TYR A 7 -0.50 7.72 39.09
CA TYR A 7 0.15 9.03 39.02
C TYR A 7 1.14 9.27 40.16
N TRP A 8 1.77 8.20 40.66
CA TRP A 8 2.75 8.29 41.73
C TRP A 8 3.78 9.41 41.45
N ASN A 9 4.00 10.30 42.43
CA ASN A 9 4.97 11.39 42.35
C ASN A 9 4.72 12.41 41.22
N ILE A 10 3.52 12.44 40.63
CA ILE A 10 3.06 13.44 39.66
C ILE A 10 1.94 14.28 40.27
N HIS A 11 2.07 15.60 40.16
CA HIS A 11 1.06 16.57 40.59
C HIS A 11 0.53 17.33 39.37
N HIS A 12 -0.60 18.03 39.53
CA HIS A 12 -1.22 18.83 38.47
C HIS A 12 -1.59 18.01 37.22
N VAL A 13 -2.12 16.80 37.40
CA VAL A 13 -2.56 15.92 36.31
C VAL A 13 -3.57 16.60 35.38
N TRP A 14 -4.33 17.59 35.87
CA TRP A 14 -5.20 18.44 35.03
C TRP A 14 -4.47 19.06 33.82
N ALA A 15 -3.17 19.38 33.96
CA ALA A 15 -2.37 19.96 32.88
C ALA A 15 -2.16 18.96 31.73
N MET A 16 -2.12 17.65 32.01
CA MET A 16 -2.09 16.62 30.97
C MET A 16 -3.33 16.73 30.06
N TYR A 17 -4.53 16.86 30.64
CA TYR A 17 -5.76 17.00 29.84
C TYR A 17 -5.82 18.34 29.11
N ALA A 18 -5.33 19.42 29.72
CA ALA A 18 -5.21 20.71 29.06
C ALA A 18 -4.28 20.64 27.82
N LEU A 19 -3.19 19.88 27.89
CA LEU A 19 -2.28 19.64 26.77
C LEU A 19 -2.85 18.66 25.72
N LEU A 20 -3.74 17.75 26.13
CA LEU A 20 -4.36 16.79 25.21
C LEU A 20 -5.26 17.48 24.19
N VAL A 21 -5.99 18.52 24.59
CA VAL A 21 -6.89 19.28 23.71
C VAL A 21 -6.17 19.83 22.46
N PRO A 22 -5.11 20.66 22.56
CA PRO A 22 -4.41 21.14 21.38
C PRO A 22 -3.77 19.99 20.57
N THR A 23 -3.29 18.93 21.22
CA THR A 23 -2.79 17.72 20.52
C THR A 23 -3.87 17.10 19.62
N LEU A 24 -5.09 16.90 20.13
CA LEU A 24 -6.20 16.35 19.36
C LEU A 24 -6.69 17.30 18.27
N LEU A 25 -6.68 18.62 18.52
CA LEU A 25 -7.03 19.63 17.51
C LEU A 25 -6.03 19.64 16.34
N ILE A 26 -4.72 19.60 16.63
CA ILE A 26 -3.67 19.56 15.61
C ILE A 26 -3.76 18.25 14.80
N PHE A 27 -3.98 17.13 15.50
CA PHE A 27 -4.20 15.83 14.86
C PHE A 27 -5.42 15.85 13.94
N GLY A 28 -6.57 16.29 14.47
CA GLY A 28 -7.83 16.37 13.74
C GLY A 28 -7.76 17.28 12.53
N TYR A 29 -7.10 18.43 12.66
CA TYR A 29 -6.85 19.33 11.54
C TYR A 29 -5.97 18.69 10.46
N GLY A 30 -4.95 17.93 10.86
CA GLY A 30 -4.09 17.21 9.92
C GLY A 30 -4.85 16.17 9.11
N ILE A 31 -5.69 15.37 9.77
CA ILE A 31 -6.59 14.41 9.10
C ILE A 31 -7.58 15.14 8.19
N TYR A 32 -8.18 16.24 8.65
CA TYR A 32 -9.11 17.04 7.85
C TYR A 32 -8.46 17.59 6.58
N ARG A 33 -7.22 18.10 6.68
CA ARG A 33 -6.45 18.56 5.51
C ARG A 33 -6.28 17.44 4.48
N ARG A 34 -5.92 16.23 4.91
CA ARG A 34 -5.77 15.07 4.02
C ARG A 34 -7.09 14.67 3.38
N TYR A 35 -8.15 14.61 4.17
CA TYR A 35 -9.50 14.35 3.66
C TYR A 35 -9.95 15.36 2.60
N ARG A 36 -9.65 16.67 2.80
CA ARG A 36 -9.92 17.70 1.79
C ARG A 36 -9.20 17.43 0.46
N LEU A 37 -7.99 16.89 0.48
CA LEU A 37 -7.26 16.52 -0.74
C LEU A 37 -7.95 15.36 -1.45
N TRP A 38 -8.34 14.31 -0.73
CA TRP A 38 -8.97 13.12 -1.32
C TRP A 38 -10.34 13.43 -1.93
N ARG A 39 -11.11 14.35 -1.32
CA ARG A 39 -12.40 14.80 -1.84
C ARG A 39 -12.34 15.53 -3.19
N ARG A 40 -11.15 15.91 -3.68
CA ARG A 40 -11.00 16.50 -5.01
C ARG A 40 -11.21 15.49 -6.14
N GLY A 41 -11.09 14.21 -5.83
CA GLY A 41 -11.28 13.15 -6.81
C GLY A 41 -12.75 12.90 -7.14
N ARG A 42 -12.99 12.32 -8.31
CA ARG A 42 -14.32 11.89 -8.77
C ARG A 42 -14.95 10.85 -7.83
N PRO A 43 -16.28 10.68 -7.86
CA PRO A 43 -16.94 9.61 -7.12
C PRO A 43 -16.34 8.24 -7.43
N TYR A 44 -16.04 7.46 -6.39
CA TYR A 44 -15.66 6.06 -6.52
C TYR A 44 -16.87 5.19 -6.12
N PRO A 45 -17.31 4.25 -6.97
CA PRO A 45 -18.44 3.39 -6.67
C PRO A 45 -18.04 2.37 -5.59
N LEU A 46 -18.19 2.76 -4.33
CA LEU A 46 -17.87 1.89 -3.20
C LEU A 46 -18.92 0.79 -3.08
N ARG A 47 -18.53 -0.46 -3.34
CA ARG A 47 -19.37 -1.61 -3.03
C ARG A 47 -19.15 -2.01 -1.58
N TRP A 48 -20.02 -1.52 -0.70
CA TRP A 48 -20.05 -1.86 0.73
C TRP A 48 -20.35 -3.35 1.01
N GLY A 49 -20.73 -4.13 -0.01
CA GLY A 49 -20.83 -5.58 0.09
C GLY A 49 -19.54 -6.24 0.57
N GLU A 50 -19.67 -7.44 1.15
CA GLU A 50 -18.57 -8.28 1.62
C GLU A 50 -17.74 -7.67 2.77
N VAL A 51 -18.35 -6.86 3.65
CA VAL A 51 -17.69 -6.26 4.83
C VAL A 51 -16.90 -7.30 5.61
N PHE A 52 -17.47 -8.48 5.85
CA PHE A 52 -16.78 -9.57 6.56
C PHE A 52 -15.47 -9.97 5.87
N LEU A 53 -15.49 -10.17 4.55
CA LEU A 53 -14.29 -10.52 3.79
C LEU A 53 -13.25 -9.39 3.82
N ARG A 54 -13.69 -8.13 3.68
CA ARG A 54 -12.81 -6.95 3.75
C ARG A 54 -12.14 -6.84 5.12
N THR A 55 -12.90 -6.98 6.19
CA THR A 55 -12.38 -6.99 7.57
C THR A 55 -11.42 -8.15 7.79
N LYS A 56 -11.74 -9.35 7.30
CA LYS A 56 -10.82 -10.50 7.34
C LYS A 56 -9.49 -10.19 6.64
N VAL A 57 -9.53 -9.52 5.49
CA VAL A 57 -8.31 -9.10 4.78
C VAL A 57 -7.53 -8.05 5.59
N VAL A 58 -8.19 -7.08 6.21
CA VAL A 58 -7.52 -6.11 7.10
C VAL A 58 -6.84 -6.83 8.28
N VAL A 59 -7.52 -7.76 8.94
CA VAL A 59 -6.94 -8.53 10.04
C VAL A 59 -5.71 -9.32 9.57
N LEU A 60 -5.80 -10.02 8.43
CA LEU A 60 -4.69 -10.83 7.93
C LEU A 60 -3.50 -10.00 7.43
N GLU A 61 -3.76 -8.87 6.76
CA GLU A 61 -2.70 -8.10 6.10
C GLU A 61 -2.15 -6.97 6.96
N VAL A 62 -2.98 -6.35 7.81
CA VAL A 62 -2.58 -5.24 8.70
C VAL A 62 -2.19 -5.76 10.08
N LEU A 63 -3.04 -6.55 10.76
CA LEU A 63 -2.72 -7.03 12.11
C LEU A 63 -1.69 -8.17 12.06
N ALA A 64 -1.97 -9.24 11.29
CA ALA A 64 -1.09 -10.40 11.19
C ALA A 64 0.10 -10.19 10.22
N HIS A 65 0.20 -9.03 9.57
CA HIS A 65 1.34 -8.67 8.72
C HIS A 65 1.65 -9.66 7.58
N ARG A 66 0.67 -10.46 7.12
CA ARG A 66 0.91 -11.64 6.25
C ARG A 66 1.76 -11.33 5.02
N ARG A 67 1.43 -10.29 4.24
CA ARG A 67 2.24 -9.91 3.06
C ARG A 67 3.55 -9.21 3.43
N MET A 68 3.61 -8.52 4.57
CA MET A 68 4.82 -7.82 5.03
C MET A 68 5.90 -8.82 5.49
N LEU A 69 5.49 -9.89 6.19
CA LEU A 69 6.37 -10.97 6.67
C LEU A 69 7.00 -11.81 5.56
N ARG A 70 6.56 -11.67 4.30
CA ARG A 70 7.25 -12.28 3.15
C ARG A 70 8.68 -11.78 2.98
N GLU A 71 9.01 -10.61 3.53
CA GLU A 71 10.40 -10.15 3.63
C GLU A 71 10.84 -10.20 5.10
N ALA A 72 11.50 -11.30 5.49
CA ALA A 72 11.74 -11.68 6.88
C ALA A 72 12.23 -10.52 7.76
N TYR A 73 13.34 -9.87 7.41
CA TYR A 73 13.93 -8.81 8.24
C TYR A 73 12.98 -7.63 8.44
N SER A 74 12.50 -7.03 7.34
CA SER A 74 11.66 -5.81 7.42
C SER A 74 10.26 -6.10 7.94
N GLY A 75 9.73 -7.28 7.61
CA GLY A 75 8.44 -7.73 8.09
C GLY A 75 8.46 -7.96 9.59
N PHE A 76 9.46 -8.69 10.10
CA PHE A 76 9.62 -8.95 11.52
C PHE A 76 9.87 -7.66 12.31
N SER A 77 10.82 -6.82 11.88
CA SER A 77 11.14 -5.57 12.58
C SER A 77 9.94 -4.63 12.67
N HIS A 78 9.12 -4.54 11.62
CA HIS A 78 7.89 -3.76 11.65
C HIS A 78 6.81 -4.42 12.50
N PHE A 79 6.65 -5.74 12.43
CA PHE A 79 5.66 -6.47 13.21
C PHE A 79 5.86 -6.28 14.71
N VAL A 80 7.10 -6.44 15.22
CA VAL A 80 7.39 -6.26 16.65
C VAL A 80 7.24 -4.79 17.08
N LEU A 81 7.59 -3.85 16.21
CA LEU A 81 7.33 -2.42 16.45
C LEU A 81 5.82 -2.14 16.55
N PHE A 82 5.04 -2.58 15.57
CA PHE A 82 3.60 -2.39 15.52
C PHE A 82 2.90 -3.05 16.71
N ALA A 83 3.21 -4.32 16.99
CA ALA A 83 2.62 -5.06 18.09
C ALA A 83 2.96 -4.42 19.43
N GLY A 84 4.20 -3.95 19.61
CA GLY A 84 4.60 -3.26 20.82
C GLY A 84 3.86 -1.93 21.02
N PHE A 85 3.78 -1.09 19.98
CA PHE A 85 2.98 0.15 20.05
C PHE A 85 1.50 -0.10 20.31
N LEU A 86 0.92 -1.15 19.69
CA LEU A 86 -0.48 -1.50 19.90
C LEU A 86 -0.74 -1.91 21.36
N ILE A 87 0.10 -2.78 21.92
CA ILE A 87 -0.02 -3.24 23.31
C ILE A 87 0.20 -2.09 24.29
N LEU A 88 1.22 -1.25 24.08
CA LEU A 88 1.46 -0.06 24.90
C LEU A 88 0.29 0.93 24.83
N PHE A 89 -0.29 1.15 23.64
CA PHE A 89 -1.48 2.01 23.48
C PHE A 89 -2.69 1.45 24.23
N VAL A 90 -2.95 0.14 24.15
CA VAL A 90 -4.00 -0.51 24.96
C VAL A 90 -3.69 -0.38 26.45
N GLY A 91 -2.43 -0.51 26.86
CA GLY A 91 -1.97 -0.23 28.22
C GLY A 91 -2.39 1.15 28.72
N THR A 92 -2.13 2.20 27.92
CA THR A 92 -2.52 3.58 28.20
C THR A 92 -4.04 3.76 28.26
N LEU A 93 -4.80 3.12 27.37
CA LEU A 93 -6.27 3.14 27.44
C LEU A 93 -6.80 2.49 28.72
N VAL A 94 -6.20 1.39 29.15
CA VAL A 94 -6.57 0.75 30.41
C VAL A 94 -6.26 1.63 31.61
N VAL A 95 -5.13 2.36 31.59
CA VAL A 95 -4.81 3.37 32.61
C VAL A 95 -5.88 4.46 32.65
N MET A 96 -6.29 4.99 31.50
CA MET A 96 -7.38 5.97 31.40
C MET A 96 -8.70 5.40 31.95
N ILE A 97 -9.09 4.19 31.56
CA ILE A 97 -10.31 3.55 32.08
C ILE A 97 -10.23 3.35 33.60
N HIS A 98 -9.05 3.00 34.12
CA HIS A 98 -8.84 2.81 35.55
C HIS A 98 -8.98 4.09 36.36
N GLU A 99 -8.35 5.17 35.91
CA GLU A 99 -8.30 6.42 36.67
C GLU A 99 -9.43 7.38 36.33
N ASP A 100 -9.79 7.58 35.07
CA ASP A 100 -10.80 8.55 34.68
C ASP A 100 -12.21 8.03 34.93
N PHE A 101 -12.46 6.76 34.59
CA PHE A 101 -13.77 6.12 34.73
C PHE A 101 -13.91 5.34 36.05
N LYS A 102 -12.84 5.30 36.87
CA LYS A 102 -12.79 4.60 38.18
C LYS A 102 -13.15 3.11 38.11
N VAL A 103 -12.99 2.48 36.94
CA VAL A 103 -13.19 1.04 36.75
C VAL A 103 -11.91 0.32 37.17
N ARG A 104 -11.93 -0.42 38.29
CA ARG A 104 -10.72 -0.99 38.91
C ARG A 104 -10.15 -2.22 38.17
N ILE A 105 -9.66 -2.02 36.94
CA ILE A 105 -9.11 -3.08 36.07
C ILE A 105 -7.65 -3.45 36.40
N MET A 106 -6.82 -2.47 36.77
CA MET A 106 -5.37 -2.65 37.01
C MET A 106 -5.06 -3.31 38.37
N GLN A 107 -5.64 -4.47 38.64
CA GLN A 107 -5.47 -5.18 39.91
C GLN A 107 -5.31 -6.69 39.70
N GLY A 108 -4.65 -7.36 40.66
CA GLY A 108 -4.52 -8.81 40.69
C GLY A 108 -3.70 -9.37 39.52
N ALA A 109 -4.14 -10.50 38.98
CA ALA A 109 -3.46 -11.17 37.87
C ALA A 109 -3.37 -10.28 36.62
N PHE A 110 -4.41 -9.50 36.32
CA PHE A 110 -4.42 -8.62 35.17
C PHE A 110 -3.30 -7.56 35.25
N TYR A 111 -3.08 -6.98 36.44
CA TYR A 111 -1.96 -6.07 36.65
C TYR A 111 -0.61 -6.74 36.36
N LEU A 112 -0.37 -7.93 36.93
CA LEU A 112 0.90 -8.63 36.78
C LEU A 112 1.19 -9.08 35.34
N TYR A 113 0.24 -9.75 34.69
CA TYR A 113 0.47 -10.32 33.36
C TYR A 113 0.38 -9.27 32.24
N PHE A 114 -0.61 -8.37 32.29
CA PHE A 114 -0.83 -7.40 31.21
C PHE A 114 -0.09 -6.09 31.47
N GLN A 115 -0.37 -5.41 32.59
CA GLN A 115 0.15 -4.06 32.85
C GLN A 115 1.64 -4.02 33.20
N SER A 116 2.18 -5.05 33.83
CA SER A 116 3.61 -5.18 34.11
C SER A 116 4.32 -5.98 33.01
N LEU A 117 4.10 -7.30 32.96
CA LEU A 117 4.91 -8.16 32.09
C LEU A 117 4.70 -7.89 30.59
N ALA A 118 3.46 -7.84 30.12
CA ALA A 118 3.22 -7.65 28.69
C ALA A 118 3.68 -6.27 28.22
N LEU A 119 3.37 -5.18 28.94
CA LEU A 119 3.83 -3.85 28.53
C LEU A 119 5.36 -3.73 28.49
N ASP A 120 6.06 -4.28 29.51
CA ASP A 120 7.53 -4.26 29.58
C ASP A 120 8.16 -5.08 28.42
N VAL A 121 7.71 -6.31 28.21
CA VAL A 121 8.21 -7.18 27.13
C VAL A 121 7.90 -6.60 25.75
N PHE A 122 6.68 -6.13 25.51
CA PHE A 122 6.30 -5.55 24.22
C PHE A 122 6.95 -4.19 23.97
N GLY A 123 7.25 -3.41 25.02
CA GLY A 123 8.09 -2.21 24.91
C GLY A 123 9.52 -2.55 24.49
N ALA A 124 10.07 -3.67 24.98
CA ALA A 124 11.42 -4.10 24.64
C ALA A 124 11.47 -4.60 23.19
N LEU A 125 10.45 -5.35 22.76
CA LEU A 125 10.26 -5.77 21.38
C LEU A 125 10.07 -4.58 20.43
N ALA A 126 9.33 -3.54 20.83
CA ALA A 126 9.21 -2.31 20.04
C ALA A 126 10.55 -1.60 19.91
N THR A 127 11.32 -1.51 21.00
CA THR A 127 12.67 -0.93 21.02
C THR A 127 13.60 -1.68 20.06
N LEU A 128 13.56 -3.02 20.10
CA LEU A 128 14.29 -3.87 19.14
C LEU A 128 13.85 -3.58 17.69
N GLY A 129 12.53 -3.50 17.45
CA GLY A 129 11.97 -3.22 16.13
C GLY A 129 12.45 -1.89 15.52
N VAL A 130 12.42 -0.80 16.30
CA VAL A 130 12.90 0.51 15.82
C VAL A 130 14.41 0.51 15.59
N VAL A 131 15.20 -0.16 16.45
CA VAL A 131 16.65 -0.30 16.27
C VAL A 131 16.98 -1.08 14.99
N MET A 132 16.27 -2.19 14.73
CA MET A 132 16.44 -2.97 13.49
C MET A 132 16.07 -2.13 12.25
N LEU A 133 14.97 -1.37 12.30
CA LEU A 133 14.58 -0.49 11.19
C LEU A 133 15.62 0.61 10.94
N ALA A 134 16.16 1.21 12.00
CA ALA A 134 17.23 2.19 11.91
C ALA A 134 18.51 1.57 11.32
N ALA A 135 18.91 0.39 11.79
CA ALA A 135 20.06 -0.36 11.26
C ALA A 135 19.90 -0.65 9.76
N LYS A 136 18.73 -1.14 9.33
CA LYS A 136 18.47 -1.38 7.90
C LYS A 136 18.52 -0.10 7.08
N ARG A 137 18.01 1.01 7.61
CA ARG A 137 17.99 2.28 6.88
C ARG A 137 19.37 2.93 6.77
N TYR A 138 20.15 2.97 7.86
CA TYR A 138 21.38 3.77 7.94
C TYR A 138 22.67 2.96 7.84
N LEU A 139 22.67 1.68 8.22
CA LEU A 139 23.84 0.80 8.11
C LEU A 139 23.78 -0.03 6.82
N VAL A 140 22.70 -0.77 6.58
CA VAL A 140 22.57 -1.65 5.39
C VAL A 140 22.32 -0.85 4.11
N ARG A 141 21.55 0.24 4.19
CA ARG A 141 21.25 1.17 3.08
C ARG A 141 20.82 0.47 1.78
N PRO A 142 19.74 -0.33 1.78
CA PRO A 142 19.30 -1.04 0.60
C PRO A 142 18.97 -0.09 -0.55
N ALA A 143 19.39 -0.43 -1.77
CA ALA A 143 19.24 0.40 -2.97
C ALA A 143 17.80 0.85 -3.21
N ARG A 144 16.79 0.00 -2.99
CA ARG A 144 15.38 0.40 -3.16
C ARG A 144 14.89 1.53 -2.24
N LEU A 145 15.62 1.86 -1.16
CA LEU A 145 15.31 2.97 -0.27
C LEU A 145 16.11 4.24 -0.60
N HIS A 146 17.29 4.10 -1.20
CA HIS A 146 18.26 5.21 -1.41
C HIS A 146 18.58 5.51 -2.89
N ALA A 147 18.52 4.51 -3.76
CA ALA A 147 18.73 4.59 -5.20
C ALA A 147 17.37 4.48 -5.92
N ASN A 148 16.76 5.61 -6.22
CA ASN A 148 15.58 5.68 -7.08
C ASN A 148 16.02 5.82 -8.54
N VAL A 149 15.19 5.36 -9.47
CA VAL A 149 15.27 5.72 -10.91
C VAL A 149 15.40 7.25 -11.03
N PRO A 150 16.20 7.81 -11.97
CA PRO A 150 16.56 9.22 -11.99
C PRO A 150 15.36 10.11 -11.72
N GLU A 151 15.49 10.89 -10.65
CA GLU A 151 14.45 11.77 -10.18
C GLU A 151 14.23 12.86 -11.23
N ARG A 152 12.96 13.24 -11.46
CA ARG A 152 12.72 14.46 -12.24
C ARG A 152 13.31 15.66 -11.48
N ALA A 153 13.78 16.66 -12.21
CA ALA A 153 14.25 17.90 -11.59
C ALA A 153 13.13 18.50 -10.71
N GLY A 154 13.48 18.88 -9.48
CA GLY A 154 12.55 19.47 -8.52
C GLY A 154 11.54 18.50 -7.90
N ALA A 155 11.74 17.18 -7.97
CA ALA A 155 10.94 16.22 -7.22
C ALA A 155 11.11 16.45 -5.70
N MET A 156 10.02 16.68 -4.99
CA MET A 156 10.07 16.89 -3.54
C MET A 156 9.90 15.53 -2.85
N ARG A 157 11.00 14.80 -2.67
CA ARG A 157 11.00 13.53 -1.94
C ARG A 157 11.47 13.68 -0.50
N GLN A 158 11.02 12.71 0.29
CA GLN A 158 11.41 12.40 1.67
C GLN A 158 12.58 13.23 2.17
N ARG A 159 12.33 14.16 3.10
CA ARG A 159 13.45 14.87 3.71
C ARG A 159 14.18 13.88 4.62
N PRO A 160 15.49 13.60 4.45
CA PRO A 160 16.19 12.56 5.23
C PRO A 160 16.07 12.73 6.74
N TRP A 161 15.91 13.98 7.21
CA TRP A 161 15.69 14.31 8.61
C TRP A 161 14.32 13.86 9.13
N GLU A 162 13.29 13.73 8.29
CA GLU A 162 11.97 13.24 8.71
C GLU A 162 12.05 11.78 9.14
N ASP A 163 12.75 10.94 8.37
CA ASP A 163 12.94 9.53 8.72
C ASP A 163 13.80 9.37 9.98
N ALA A 164 14.89 10.13 10.07
CA ALA A 164 15.78 10.09 11.23
C ALA A 164 15.06 10.60 12.48
N GLY A 165 14.33 11.71 12.35
CA GLY A 165 13.56 12.33 13.43
C GLY A 165 12.46 11.42 13.94
N LEU A 166 11.70 10.75 13.06
CA LEU A 166 10.67 9.79 13.48
C LEU A 166 11.24 8.57 14.20
N LEU A 167 12.32 7.96 13.66
CA LEU A 167 12.95 6.81 14.29
C LEU A 167 13.55 7.18 15.66
N ALA A 168 14.22 8.34 15.74
CA ALA A 168 14.77 8.84 16.99
C ALA A 168 13.66 9.16 18.02
N LEU A 169 12.61 9.86 17.61
CA LEU A 169 11.48 10.20 18.49
C LEU A 169 10.82 8.95 19.06
N ILE A 170 10.53 7.96 18.21
CA ILE A 170 9.96 6.67 18.64
C ILE A 170 10.88 5.97 19.63
N PHE A 171 12.18 5.89 19.33
CA PHE A 171 13.16 5.26 20.22
C PHE A 171 13.24 5.97 21.58
N ILE A 172 13.31 7.31 21.59
CA ILE A 172 13.38 8.10 22.82
C ILE A 172 12.09 7.93 23.65
N ILE A 173 10.92 7.89 23.03
CA ILE A 173 9.65 7.62 23.73
C ILE A 173 9.72 6.25 24.43
N LEU A 174 10.13 5.19 23.71
CA LEU A 174 10.22 3.84 24.28
C LEU A 174 11.23 3.77 25.44
N VAL A 175 12.42 4.34 25.27
CA VAL A 175 13.46 4.37 26.32
C VAL A 175 12.98 5.16 27.53
N THR A 176 12.44 6.37 27.33
CA THR A 176 11.95 7.19 28.44
C THR A 176 10.81 6.52 29.21
N GLY A 177 9.98 5.71 28.55
CA GLY A 177 8.96 4.88 29.23
C GLY A 177 9.58 3.91 30.23
N PHE A 178 10.63 3.17 29.82
CA PHE A 178 11.36 2.28 30.71
C PHE A 178 12.09 3.01 31.85
N LEU A 179 12.68 4.18 31.57
CA LEU A 179 13.33 4.98 32.62
C LEU A 179 12.32 5.45 33.68
N VAL A 180 11.13 5.90 33.26
CA VAL A 180 10.04 6.29 34.17
C VAL A 180 9.58 5.10 35.01
N GLU A 181 9.39 3.94 34.40
CA GLU A 181 9.00 2.72 35.11
C GLU A 181 10.06 2.27 36.12
N GLY A 182 11.33 2.18 35.72
CA GLY A 182 12.43 1.76 36.59
C GLY A 182 12.64 2.70 37.77
N LEU A 183 12.52 4.01 37.56
CA LEU A 183 12.58 5.00 38.65
C LEU A 183 11.44 4.85 39.64
N ARG A 184 10.23 4.56 39.16
CA ARG A 184 9.09 4.29 40.02
C ARG A 184 9.34 3.04 40.86
N ILE A 185 9.73 1.92 40.22
CA ILE A 185 10.00 0.64 40.91
C ILE A 185 11.02 0.83 42.02
N ALA A 186 12.16 1.45 41.72
CA ALA A 186 13.24 1.71 42.68
C ALA A 186 12.80 2.61 43.85
N ALA A 187 12.17 3.74 43.55
CA ALA A 187 11.84 4.73 44.57
C ALA A 187 10.65 4.36 45.46
N THR A 188 9.86 3.35 45.06
CA THR A 188 8.73 2.83 45.86
C THR A 188 9.00 1.49 46.53
N ASP A 189 10.16 0.87 46.30
CA ASP A 189 10.43 -0.52 46.69
C ASP A 189 9.29 -1.45 46.26
N ASP A 190 8.96 -1.42 44.96
CA ASP A 190 7.75 -2.09 44.43
C ASP A 190 7.85 -3.63 44.60
N PRO A 191 7.00 -4.27 45.41
CA PRO A 191 7.06 -5.71 45.65
C PRO A 191 6.78 -6.54 44.38
N TRP A 192 6.19 -5.93 43.35
CA TRP A 192 5.88 -6.57 42.06
C TRP A 192 6.89 -6.19 40.97
N GLY A 193 7.93 -5.42 41.27
CA GLY A 193 8.87 -4.90 40.28
C GLY A 193 9.45 -5.96 39.34
N ARG A 194 9.70 -7.18 39.84
CA ARG A 194 10.22 -8.32 39.06
C ARG A 194 9.32 -8.77 37.89
N TRP A 195 8.05 -8.38 37.88
CA TRP A 195 7.12 -8.64 36.77
C TRP A 195 7.36 -7.72 35.57
N SER A 196 8.17 -6.67 35.72
CA SER A 196 8.64 -5.81 34.63
C SER A 196 10.16 -6.00 34.47
N PRO A 197 10.63 -7.00 33.69
CA PRO A 197 12.05 -7.36 33.64
C PRO A 197 13.00 -6.21 33.30
N VAL A 198 12.67 -5.39 32.30
CA VAL A 198 13.50 -4.25 31.87
C VAL A 198 13.41 -3.13 32.90
N GLY A 199 12.20 -2.79 33.37
CA GLY A 199 12.00 -1.83 34.45
C GLY A 199 12.76 -2.19 35.72
N TRP A 200 12.73 -3.47 36.13
CA TRP A 200 13.42 -3.98 37.32
C TRP A 200 14.94 -3.99 37.17
N PHE A 201 15.46 -4.30 35.98
CA PHE A 201 16.89 -4.16 35.70
C PHE A 201 17.34 -2.71 35.87
N LEU A 202 16.60 -1.76 35.30
CA LEU A 202 16.89 -0.33 35.46
C LEU A 202 16.74 0.14 36.92
N ALA A 203 15.75 -0.37 37.64
CA ALA A 203 15.55 -0.05 39.05
C ALA A 203 16.79 -0.37 39.90
N GLN A 204 17.40 -1.55 39.71
CA GLN A 204 18.63 -1.93 40.40
C GLN A 204 19.81 -1.00 40.08
N LEU A 205 19.92 -0.55 38.83
CA LEU A 205 20.95 0.43 38.45
C LEU A 205 20.75 1.77 39.15
N PHE A 206 19.50 2.21 39.31
CA PHE A 206 19.19 3.45 40.02
C PHE A 206 19.42 3.32 41.53
N GLU A 207 18.99 2.22 42.16
CA GLU A 207 19.19 1.95 43.59
C GLU A 207 20.67 1.93 43.98
N ALA A 208 21.53 1.44 43.09
CA ALA A 208 22.96 1.38 43.33
C ALA A 208 23.64 2.76 43.35
N GLN A 209 23.05 3.78 42.70
CA GLN A 209 23.73 5.06 42.47
C GLN A 209 23.01 6.27 43.05
N TRP A 210 21.69 6.24 43.17
CA TRP A 210 20.87 7.42 43.45
C TRP A 210 20.08 7.25 44.74
N ASP A 211 19.89 8.37 45.45
CA ASP A 211 18.98 8.43 46.58
C ASP A 211 17.53 8.63 46.10
N VAL A 212 16.56 8.30 46.97
CA VAL A 212 15.13 8.39 46.65
C VAL A 212 14.71 9.80 46.25
N LYS A 213 15.35 10.84 46.81
CA LYS A 213 15.06 12.24 46.47
C LYS A 213 15.46 12.56 45.03
N THR A 214 16.64 12.12 44.59
CA THR A 214 17.08 12.25 43.19
C THR A 214 16.15 11.47 42.27
N MET A 215 15.85 10.21 42.59
CA MET A 215 14.95 9.38 41.78
C MET A 215 13.58 10.02 41.57
N ARG A 216 12.96 10.55 42.64
CA ARG A 216 11.68 11.27 42.55
C ARG A 216 11.75 12.51 41.68
N SER A 217 12.87 13.24 41.72
CA SER A 217 13.05 14.46 40.94
C SER A 217 13.19 14.15 39.45
N VAL A 218 14.04 13.17 39.11
CA VAL A 218 14.25 12.70 37.73
C VAL A 218 12.99 12.05 37.17
N HIS A 219 12.28 11.24 37.97
CA HIS A 219 11.01 10.62 37.57
C HIS A 219 10.00 11.67 37.13
N ARG A 220 9.82 12.73 37.93
CA ARG A 220 8.84 13.79 37.63
C ARG A 220 9.17 14.50 36.32
N PHE A 221 10.45 14.82 36.10
CA PHE A 221 10.91 15.41 34.83
C PHE A 221 10.66 14.46 33.65
N LEU A 222 11.13 13.21 33.75
CA LEU A 222 11.01 12.23 32.67
C LEU A 222 9.56 11.89 32.34
N TRP A 223 8.67 11.87 33.32
CA TRP A 223 7.25 11.64 33.09
C TRP A 223 6.63 12.73 32.22
N TRP A 224 6.85 14.01 32.56
CA TRP A 224 6.36 15.14 31.75
C TRP A 224 7.07 15.22 30.39
N PHE A 225 8.36 14.91 30.33
CA PHE A 225 9.11 14.84 29.08
C PHE A 225 8.56 13.75 28.16
N HIS A 226 8.35 12.53 28.68
CA HIS A 226 7.75 11.42 27.94
C HIS A 226 6.33 11.75 27.46
N LEU A 227 5.51 12.39 28.29
CA LEU A 227 4.19 12.87 27.90
C LEU A 227 4.29 13.86 26.74
N GLY A 228 5.17 14.86 26.84
CA GLY A 228 5.40 15.85 25.80
C GLY A 228 5.83 15.24 24.47
N LEU A 229 6.75 14.26 24.50
CA LEU A 229 7.17 13.52 23.30
C LEU A 229 6.01 12.73 22.69
N THR A 230 5.21 12.04 23.52
CA THR A 230 4.07 11.23 23.06
C THR A 230 2.98 12.10 22.46
N PHE A 231 2.63 13.22 23.10
CA PHE A 231 1.65 14.18 22.59
C PHE A 231 2.15 14.89 21.34
N GLY A 232 3.44 15.20 21.27
CA GLY A 232 4.09 15.71 20.07
C GLY A 232 4.02 14.71 18.92
N LEU A 233 4.28 13.42 19.17
CA LEU A 233 4.16 12.35 18.17
C LEU A 233 2.73 12.26 17.64
N ILE A 234 1.72 12.25 18.53
CA ILE A 234 0.30 12.21 18.14
C ILE A 234 -0.06 13.42 17.28
N ALA A 235 0.28 14.63 17.72
CA ALA A 235 -0.01 15.86 16.97
C ALA A 235 0.68 15.87 15.59
N TRP A 236 1.92 15.38 15.50
CA TRP A 236 2.71 15.37 14.28
C TRP A 236 2.33 14.24 13.31
N LEU A 237 1.74 13.14 13.81
CA LEU A 237 1.38 11.93 13.05
C LEU A 237 0.78 12.22 11.65
N PRO A 238 -0.32 12.98 11.50
CA PRO A 238 -0.98 13.16 10.20
C PRO A 238 -0.18 13.98 9.18
N TYR A 239 0.90 14.63 9.61
CA TYR A 239 1.81 15.41 8.78
C TYR A 239 3.05 14.62 8.37
N THR A 240 3.17 13.36 8.80
CA THR A 240 4.34 12.52 8.56
C THR A 240 3.97 11.22 7.86
N LYS A 241 4.99 10.39 7.61
CA LYS A 241 4.83 9.04 7.09
C LYS A 241 4.03 8.12 8.02
N LEU A 242 3.87 8.45 9.31
CA LEU A 242 3.07 7.65 10.24
C LEU A 242 1.56 7.68 9.94
N LEU A 243 1.10 8.61 9.11
CA LEU A 243 -0.28 8.59 8.59
C LEU A 243 -0.65 7.24 7.94
N HIS A 244 0.35 6.50 7.42
CA HIS A 244 0.15 5.18 6.85
C HIS A 244 -0.53 4.17 7.81
N ILE A 245 -0.42 4.36 9.13
CA ILE A 245 -1.12 3.52 10.12
C ILE A 245 -2.62 3.50 9.83
N PHE A 246 -3.19 4.65 9.43
CA PHE A 246 -4.60 4.79 9.09
C PHE A 246 -4.87 4.57 7.60
N THR A 247 -4.08 5.21 6.72
CA THR A 247 -4.35 5.17 5.28
C THR A 247 -4.07 3.80 4.67
N ALA A 248 -3.08 3.05 5.18
CA ALA A 248 -2.84 1.67 4.73
C ALA A 248 -4.02 0.75 5.10
N ALA A 249 -4.51 0.84 6.34
CA ALA A 249 -5.65 0.03 6.79
C ALA A 249 -6.91 0.37 5.99
N ALA A 250 -7.19 1.65 5.78
CA ALA A 250 -8.30 2.11 4.94
C ALA A 250 -8.16 1.60 3.50
N ASN A 251 -6.98 1.69 2.90
CA ASN A 251 -6.75 1.24 1.53
C ASN A 251 -6.87 -0.28 1.37
N VAL A 252 -6.36 -1.05 2.34
CA VAL A 252 -6.53 -2.51 2.40
C VAL A 252 -8.01 -2.88 2.50
N PHE A 253 -8.80 -2.16 3.30
CA PHE A 253 -10.24 -2.40 3.42
C PHE A 253 -10.99 -2.09 2.11
N LEU A 254 -10.64 -0.97 1.47
CA LEU A 254 -11.30 -0.45 0.26
C LEU A 254 -10.77 -1.04 -1.05
N ARG A 255 -9.82 -1.97 -1.01
CA ARG A 255 -9.27 -2.60 -2.21
C ARG A 255 -10.38 -3.29 -3.04
N PRO A 256 -10.20 -3.41 -4.37
CA PRO A 256 -11.03 -4.31 -5.15
C PRO A 256 -10.78 -5.76 -4.72
N LEU A 257 -11.88 -6.52 -4.61
CA LEU A 257 -11.86 -7.95 -4.30
C LEU A 257 -11.71 -8.81 -5.55
N GLU A 258 -11.88 -8.20 -6.72
CA GLU A 258 -11.77 -8.86 -8.02
C GLU A 258 -10.33 -9.30 -8.34
N PRO A 259 -10.19 -10.33 -9.21
CA PRO A 259 -8.89 -10.75 -9.73
C PRO A 259 -8.14 -9.60 -10.42
N ALA A 260 -6.82 -9.70 -10.45
CA ALA A 260 -5.95 -8.66 -11.01
C ALA A 260 -6.32 -8.28 -12.45
N GLY A 261 -6.64 -9.27 -13.30
CA GLY A 261 -7.03 -9.05 -14.70
C GLY A 261 -8.30 -8.21 -14.89
N ALA A 262 -9.19 -8.14 -13.90
CA ALA A 262 -10.43 -7.37 -13.96
C ALA A 262 -10.30 -5.91 -13.46
N ARG A 263 -9.09 -5.49 -13.05
CA ARG A 263 -8.84 -4.17 -12.45
C ARG A 263 -8.75 -3.03 -13.47
N LEU A 264 -8.55 -3.34 -14.75
CA LEU A 264 -8.67 -2.34 -15.82
C LEU A 264 -10.15 -2.20 -16.18
N LYS A 265 -10.84 -1.31 -15.46
CA LYS A 265 -12.25 -1.04 -15.67
C LYS A 265 -12.50 -0.34 -17.00
N PRO A 266 -13.58 -0.68 -17.73
CA PRO A 266 -14.01 0.09 -18.89
C PRO A 266 -14.16 1.57 -18.53
N LEU A 267 -13.76 2.45 -19.44
CA LEU A 267 -14.08 3.87 -19.36
C LEU A 267 -15.39 4.09 -20.11
N ASP A 268 -16.33 4.81 -19.52
CA ASP A 268 -17.51 5.25 -20.26
C ASP A 268 -17.12 6.41 -21.17
N VAL A 269 -16.81 6.09 -22.43
CA VAL A 269 -16.34 7.05 -23.44
C VAL A 269 -17.43 8.07 -23.79
N LYS A 270 -18.71 7.76 -23.61
CA LYS A 270 -19.82 8.66 -23.97
C LYS A 270 -20.18 9.63 -22.85
N ALA A 271 -20.09 9.19 -21.60
CA ALA A 271 -20.44 10.01 -20.43
C ALA A 271 -19.27 10.85 -19.88
N SER A 272 -18.04 10.58 -20.32
CA SER A 272 -16.84 11.25 -19.78
C SER A 272 -16.51 12.51 -20.57
N GLU A 273 -16.43 13.67 -19.90
CA GLU A 273 -15.93 14.92 -20.50
C GLU A 273 -14.43 14.89 -20.82
N VAL A 274 -13.67 14.10 -20.06
CA VAL A 274 -12.22 13.88 -20.26
C VAL A 274 -11.98 12.38 -20.28
N LEU A 275 -11.40 11.89 -21.38
CA LEU A 275 -11.15 10.47 -21.61
C LEU A 275 -9.84 10.02 -20.95
N GLY A 276 -9.92 9.66 -19.67
CA GLY A 276 -8.77 9.22 -18.88
C GLY A 276 -8.48 10.17 -17.73
N VAL A 277 -7.20 10.42 -17.45
CA VAL A 277 -6.76 11.30 -16.37
C VAL A 277 -5.71 12.29 -16.89
N ALA A 278 -6.04 13.57 -16.86
CA ALA A 278 -5.14 14.67 -17.23
C ALA A 278 -4.56 15.35 -15.98
N ARG A 279 -5.41 15.51 -14.96
CA ARG A 279 -5.19 16.29 -13.74
C ARG A 279 -5.48 15.44 -12.52
N ILE A 280 -5.00 15.87 -11.35
CA ILE A 280 -5.19 15.10 -10.12
C ILE A 280 -6.68 14.90 -9.74
N GLY A 281 -7.54 15.86 -10.06
CA GLY A 281 -8.98 15.79 -9.79
C GLY A 281 -9.72 14.77 -10.68
N ASP A 282 -9.12 14.30 -11.76
CA ASP A 282 -9.75 13.30 -12.64
C ASP A 282 -9.70 11.89 -12.05
N PHE A 283 -8.77 11.63 -11.12
CA PHE A 283 -8.75 10.39 -10.36
C PHE A 283 -9.96 10.29 -9.43
N ALA A 284 -10.37 9.06 -9.09
CA ALA A 284 -11.38 8.88 -8.07
C ALA A 284 -10.83 9.22 -6.68
N TRP A 285 -11.67 9.64 -5.72
CA TRP A 285 -11.21 9.97 -4.36
C TRP A 285 -10.41 8.83 -3.70
N LYS A 286 -10.76 7.58 -4.01
CA LYS A 286 -10.08 6.38 -3.52
C LYS A 286 -8.68 6.22 -4.13
N ASP A 287 -8.50 6.62 -5.39
CA ASP A 287 -7.17 6.66 -6.01
C ASP A 287 -6.27 7.70 -5.36
N LEU A 288 -6.84 8.79 -4.82
CA LEU A 288 -6.09 9.81 -4.08
C LEU A 288 -5.70 9.33 -2.67
N LEU A 289 -6.60 8.65 -1.97
CA LEU A 289 -6.29 7.95 -0.71
C LEU A 289 -5.17 6.92 -0.89
N ASP A 290 -5.18 6.19 -2.02
CA ASP A 290 -4.18 5.20 -2.39
C ASP A 290 -2.76 5.79 -2.45
N LEU A 291 -2.63 7.07 -2.83
CA LEU A 291 -1.34 7.78 -2.87
C LEU A 291 -0.76 7.99 -1.47
N ASP A 292 -1.61 8.38 -0.50
CA ASP A 292 -1.23 8.60 0.89
C ASP A 292 -1.10 7.28 1.70
N ALA A 293 -1.55 6.15 1.14
CA ALA A 293 -1.30 4.81 1.71
C ALA A 293 0.13 4.31 1.44
N CYS A 294 0.86 4.94 0.52
CA CYS A 294 2.22 4.55 0.17
C CYS A 294 3.19 4.67 1.35
N THR A 295 3.73 3.53 1.79
CA THR A 295 4.75 3.43 2.85
C THR A 295 6.17 3.62 2.35
N GLU A 296 6.34 3.86 1.04
CA GLU A 296 7.64 4.15 0.42
C GLU A 296 8.68 3.02 0.57
N CYS A 297 8.23 1.78 0.82
CA CYS A 297 9.08 0.62 1.08
C CYS A 297 9.88 0.10 -0.13
N GLY A 298 9.48 0.45 -1.36
CA GLY A 298 10.20 0.09 -2.60
C GLY A 298 10.04 -1.34 -3.10
N ARG A 299 9.20 -2.18 -2.47
CA ARG A 299 8.93 -3.55 -2.96
C ARG A 299 8.36 -3.58 -4.38
N CYS A 300 7.46 -2.64 -4.69
CA CYS A 300 6.88 -2.52 -6.03
C CYS A 300 7.91 -2.17 -7.11
N GLN A 301 9.01 -1.50 -6.74
CA GLN A 301 10.11 -1.16 -7.63
C GLN A 301 11.03 -2.36 -7.89
N GLN A 302 11.32 -3.17 -6.87
CA GLN A 302 12.16 -4.36 -7.03
C GLN A 302 11.52 -5.41 -7.96
N GLU A 303 10.19 -5.55 -7.89
CA GLU A 303 9.44 -6.50 -8.72
C GLU A 303 9.08 -5.93 -10.11
N CYS A 304 9.49 -4.71 -10.43
CA CYS A 304 9.13 -4.07 -11.69
C CYS A 304 10.16 -4.41 -12.79
N PRO A 305 9.78 -5.14 -13.85
CA PRO A 305 10.71 -5.51 -14.92
C PRO A 305 11.26 -4.28 -15.69
N ALA A 306 10.51 -3.19 -15.70
CA ALA A 306 10.97 -1.94 -16.30
C ALA A 306 12.08 -1.30 -15.44
N THR A 307 11.88 -1.22 -14.12
CA THR A 307 12.92 -0.68 -13.23
C THR A 307 14.19 -1.53 -13.29
N THR A 308 14.08 -2.85 -13.22
CA THR A 308 15.24 -3.74 -13.18
C THR A 308 16.05 -3.75 -14.46
N THR A 309 15.47 -3.32 -15.59
CA THR A 309 16.15 -3.18 -16.89
C THR A 309 16.60 -1.74 -17.17
N GLY A 310 16.56 -0.85 -16.17
CA GLY A 310 17.03 0.53 -16.29
C GLY A 310 16.09 1.47 -17.04
N LYS A 311 14.84 1.05 -17.33
CA LYS A 311 13.83 1.92 -17.91
C LYS A 311 13.34 2.97 -16.90
N PRO A 312 12.80 4.11 -17.36
CA PRO A 312 12.43 5.24 -16.49
C PRO A 312 11.28 4.97 -15.50
N LEU A 313 10.59 3.83 -15.58
CA LEU A 313 9.52 3.49 -14.64
C LEU A 313 10.05 2.94 -13.33
N SER A 314 9.73 3.63 -12.22
CA SER A 314 9.61 3.04 -10.88
C SER A 314 8.17 3.21 -10.39
N PRO A 315 7.44 2.13 -10.07
CA PRO A 315 6.10 2.23 -9.53
C PRO A 315 6.04 3.01 -8.21
N LYS A 316 7.07 2.91 -7.36
CA LYS A 316 7.17 3.71 -6.13
C LYS A 316 7.22 5.20 -6.49
N THR A 317 8.19 5.57 -7.33
CA THR A 317 8.40 6.94 -7.82
C THR A 317 7.12 7.54 -8.39
N LEU A 318 6.43 6.81 -9.27
CA LEU A 318 5.17 7.27 -9.87
C LEU A 318 4.13 7.67 -8.81
N ILE A 319 3.94 6.85 -7.78
CA ILE A 319 2.97 7.13 -6.72
C ILE A 319 3.38 8.34 -5.89
N LEU A 320 4.68 8.52 -5.63
CA LEU A 320 5.19 9.70 -4.93
C LEU A 320 5.02 10.98 -5.75
N ASP A 321 5.26 10.91 -7.06
CA ASP A 321 5.11 12.05 -7.97
C ASP A 321 3.63 12.46 -8.07
N LEU A 322 2.70 11.48 -8.10
CA LEU A 322 1.26 11.75 -8.02
C LEU A 322 0.83 12.30 -6.64
N ARG A 323 1.44 11.84 -5.54
CA ARG A 323 1.18 12.37 -4.19
C ARG A 323 1.66 13.82 -4.05
N GLU A 324 2.76 14.17 -4.71
CA GLU A 324 3.23 15.55 -4.81
C GLU A 324 2.24 16.41 -5.59
N ALA A 325 1.71 15.90 -6.71
CA ALA A 325 0.66 16.57 -7.48
C ALA A 325 -0.63 16.79 -6.65
N LEU A 326 -1.02 15.81 -5.82
CA LEU A 326 -2.13 15.95 -4.88
C LEU A 326 -1.91 17.07 -3.85
N SER A 327 -0.65 17.30 -3.47
CA SER A 327 -0.27 18.32 -2.49
C SER A 327 -0.02 19.69 -3.12
N ALA A 328 0.04 19.78 -4.45
CA ALA A 328 0.23 21.04 -5.17
C ALA A 328 -0.98 21.99 -5.03
N SER A 329 -0.74 23.29 -5.24
CA SER A 329 -1.69 24.39 -5.01
C SER A 329 -3.04 24.18 -5.70
N GLU A 330 -4.12 24.51 -4.99
CA GLU A 330 -5.53 24.40 -5.46
C GLU A 330 -5.85 25.30 -6.66
N LYS A 331 -5.05 26.35 -6.91
CA LYS A 331 -5.42 27.42 -7.83
C LYS A 331 -5.07 27.17 -9.28
N GLU A 332 -4.15 26.25 -9.55
CA GLU A 332 -3.73 25.95 -10.91
C GLU A 332 -4.12 24.54 -11.30
N SER A 333 -4.74 24.46 -12.46
CA SER A 333 -5.01 23.21 -13.13
C SER A 333 -3.71 22.65 -13.74
N ILE A 334 -2.87 22.05 -12.90
CA ILE A 334 -1.55 21.58 -13.31
C ILE A 334 -1.68 20.21 -14.02
N PRO A 335 -1.16 20.05 -15.25
CA PRO A 335 -1.15 18.76 -15.93
C PRO A 335 -0.26 17.77 -15.19
N LEU A 336 -0.70 16.51 -15.06
CA LEU A 336 0.10 15.47 -14.42
C LEU A 336 1.29 15.05 -15.29
N ILE A 337 1.03 14.86 -16.58
CA ILE A 337 2.01 14.39 -17.54
C ILE A 337 2.90 15.56 -17.96
N GLY A 338 4.21 15.33 -18.06
CA GLY A 338 5.22 16.34 -18.32
C GLY A 338 5.67 17.09 -17.06
N ARG A 339 4.76 17.47 -16.16
CA ARG A 339 5.12 18.18 -14.92
C ARG A 339 5.53 17.26 -13.78
N PHE A 340 4.69 16.27 -13.46
CA PHE A 340 4.93 15.34 -12.35
C PHE A 340 5.38 13.97 -12.85
N VAL A 341 4.78 13.48 -13.92
CA VAL A 341 5.05 12.17 -14.49
C VAL A 341 5.58 12.34 -15.91
N ARG A 342 6.78 11.81 -16.19
CA ARG A 342 7.32 11.80 -17.56
C ARG A 342 6.52 10.84 -18.43
N GLU A 343 6.31 11.20 -19.69
CA GLU A 343 5.56 10.34 -20.61
C GLU A 343 6.24 8.98 -20.82
N GLU A 344 7.57 8.95 -20.94
CA GLU A 344 8.32 7.70 -21.17
C GLU A 344 8.18 6.73 -19.99
N THR A 345 7.91 7.25 -18.79
CA THR A 345 7.61 6.45 -17.59
C THR A 345 6.32 5.67 -17.77
N LEU A 346 5.30 6.29 -18.38
CA LEU A 346 4.03 5.64 -18.66
C LEU A 346 4.23 4.52 -19.66
N TRP A 347 4.91 4.77 -20.79
CA TRP A 347 5.12 3.78 -21.86
C TRP A 347 6.03 2.62 -21.48
N SER A 348 6.86 2.78 -20.44
CA SER A 348 7.71 1.71 -19.91
C SER A 348 6.93 0.60 -19.17
N CYS A 349 5.69 0.86 -18.75
CA CYS A 349 4.88 -0.12 -18.03
C CYS A 349 4.43 -1.28 -18.95
N THR A 350 4.77 -2.52 -18.58
CA THR A 350 4.31 -3.72 -19.29
C THR A 350 2.92 -4.18 -18.87
N THR A 351 2.27 -3.48 -17.93
CA THR A 351 0.94 -3.83 -17.38
C THR A 351 0.85 -5.24 -16.77
N CYS A 352 1.99 -5.83 -16.35
CA CYS A 352 2.05 -7.17 -15.73
C CYS A 352 1.51 -7.25 -14.29
N MET A 353 1.30 -6.10 -13.64
CA MET A 353 0.81 -5.98 -12.25
C MET A 353 1.70 -6.62 -11.15
N ALA A 354 2.94 -6.99 -11.44
CA ALA A 354 3.89 -7.50 -10.44
C ALA A 354 4.04 -6.53 -9.24
N CYS A 355 4.11 -5.22 -9.51
CA CYS A 355 4.14 -4.18 -8.49
C CYS A 355 2.93 -4.19 -7.53
N MET A 356 1.74 -4.48 -8.05
CA MET A 356 0.49 -4.56 -7.27
C MET A 356 0.41 -5.87 -6.48
N GLN A 357 1.03 -6.94 -6.98
CA GLN A 357 1.17 -8.20 -6.23
C GLN A 357 2.21 -8.12 -5.11
N ALA A 358 3.21 -7.26 -5.27
CA ALA A 358 4.25 -7.03 -4.27
C ALA A 358 3.81 -6.06 -3.15
N CYS A 359 2.90 -5.14 -3.45
CA CYS A 359 2.54 -4.04 -2.56
C CYS A 359 1.85 -4.53 -1.28
N PRO A 360 2.42 -4.34 -0.07
CA PRO A 360 1.81 -4.79 1.19
C PRO A 360 0.47 -4.10 1.49
N VAL A 361 0.27 -2.89 0.95
CA VAL A 361 -0.89 -2.04 1.22
C VAL A 361 -1.81 -1.90 0.00
N PHE A 362 -1.67 -2.80 -0.99
CA PHE A 362 -2.58 -2.96 -2.15
C PHE A 362 -2.74 -1.76 -3.09
N ILE A 363 -1.69 -0.95 -3.25
CA ILE A 363 -1.70 0.19 -4.17
C ILE A 363 -1.93 -0.20 -5.62
N GLU A 364 -2.86 0.50 -6.29
CA GLU A 364 -3.27 0.25 -7.66
C GLU A 364 -2.47 1.11 -8.65
N HIS A 365 -1.22 0.69 -8.88
CA HIS A 365 -0.28 1.36 -9.77
C HIS A 365 -0.70 1.30 -11.25
N VAL A 366 -1.09 0.11 -11.73
CA VAL A 366 -1.33 -0.12 -13.17
C VAL A 366 -2.59 0.59 -13.69
N PRO A 367 -3.74 0.55 -13.00
CA PRO A 367 -4.91 1.34 -13.43
C PRO A 367 -4.61 2.84 -13.56
N LYS A 368 -3.83 3.41 -12.65
CA LYS A 368 -3.43 4.83 -12.72
C LYS A 368 -2.60 5.12 -13.97
N ILE A 369 -1.64 4.25 -14.29
CA ILE A 369 -0.84 4.38 -15.53
C ILE A 369 -1.72 4.27 -16.77
N VAL A 370 -2.63 3.29 -16.82
CA VAL A 370 -3.51 3.11 -17.98
C VAL A 370 -4.46 4.30 -18.15
N ASN A 371 -4.96 4.89 -17.06
CA ASN A 371 -5.79 6.10 -17.14
C ASN A 371 -5.03 7.33 -17.63
N LEU A 372 -3.74 7.48 -17.26
CA LEU A 372 -2.89 8.53 -17.83
C LEU A 372 -2.60 8.28 -19.32
N ARG A 373 -2.39 7.02 -19.72
CA ARG A 373 -2.25 6.65 -21.14
C ARG A 373 -3.53 6.89 -21.94
N ARG A 374 -4.71 6.63 -21.36
CA ARG A 374 -6.02 6.91 -21.98
C ARG A 374 -6.12 8.36 -22.40
N TYR A 375 -5.72 9.28 -21.53
CA TYR A 375 -5.67 10.70 -21.85
C TYR A 375 -4.71 11.00 -23.01
N LEU A 376 -3.48 10.48 -22.95
CA LEU A 376 -2.51 10.69 -24.04
C LEU A 376 -3.03 10.18 -25.40
N VAL A 377 -3.66 9.01 -25.42
CA VAL A 377 -4.08 8.38 -26.68
C VAL A 377 -5.35 9.00 -27.24
N MET A 378 -6.37 9.21 -26.39
CA MET A 378 -7.71 9.58 -26.85
C MET A 378 -7.95 11.09 -26.89
N GLU A 379 -7.21 11.89 -26.11
CA GLU A 379 -7.36 13.36 -26.09
C GLU A 379 -6.20 14.06 -26.82
N GLU A 380 -4.96 13.61 -26.57
CA GLU A 380 -3.76 14.29 -27.09
C GLU A 380 -3.22 13.66 -28.39
N ALA A 381 -3.78 12.52 -28.83
CA ALA A 381 -3.27 11.72 -29.95
C ALA A 381 -1.76 11.39 -29.86
N ARG A 382 -1.22 11.28 -28.64
CA ARG A 382 0.18 10.99 -28.34
C ARG A 382 0.36 9.52 -27.96
N VAL A 383 1.12 8.82 -28.79
CA VAL A 383 1.43 7.40 -28.59
C VAL A 383 2.76 7.07 -29.30
N PRO A 384 3.61 6.19 -28.75
CA PRO A 384 4.84 5.77 -29.43
C PRO A 384 4.53 5.11 -30.78
N GLU A 385 5.37 5.36 -31.78
CA GLU A 385 5.15 4.93 -33.17
C GLU A 385 4.79 3.45 -33.31
N LEU A 386 5.58 2.55 -32.70
CA LEU A 386 5.31 1.11 -32.73
C LEU A 386 3.95 0.73 -32.11
N MET A 387 3.50 1.45 -31.08
CA MET A 387 2.17 1.23 -30.49
C MET A 387 1.08 1.80 -31.40
N ALA A 388 1.31 2.95 -32.05
CA ALA A 388 0.39 3.52 -33.03
C ALA A 388 0.17 2.56 -34.21
N GLU A 389 1.25 1.94 -34.70
CA GLU A 389 1.16 0.91 -35.75
C GLU A 389 0.39 -0.33 -35.30
N ALA A 390 0.59 -0.79 -34.07
CA ALA A 390 -0.15 -1.91 -33.51
C ALA A 390 -1.65 -1.59 -33.38
N LEU A 391 -2.01 -0.35 -33.00
CA LEU A 391 -3.39 0.12 -32.95
C LEU A 391 -4.03 0.15 -34.35
N ARG A 392 -3.35 0.73 -35.36
CA ARG A 392 -3.83 0.72 -36.75
C ARG A 392 -4.02 -0.70 -37.27
N SER A 393 -3.06 -1.59 -37.02
CA SER A 393 -3.18 -3.00 -37.40
C SER A 393 -4.37 -3.70 -36.71
N LEU A 394 -4.64 -3.37 -35.45
CA LEU A 394 -5.80 -3.89 -34.72
C LEU A 394 -7.12 -3.43 -35.34
N GLU A 395 -7.20 -2.17 -35.75
CA GLU A 395 -8.36 -1.59 -36.41
C GLU A 395 -8.58 -2.20 -37.80
N ASP A 396 -7.54 -2.21 -38.64
CA ASP A 396 -7.64 -2.65 -40.04
C ASP A 396 -7.76 -4.18 -40.19
N ARG A 397 -7.00 -4.93 -39.37
CA ARG A 397 -6.84 -6.39 -39.53
C ARG A 397 -7.37 -7.20 -38.35
N GLY A 398 -7.84 -6.57 -37.29
CA GLY A 398 -8.30 -7.27 -36.09
C GLY A 398 -7.18 -7.93 -35.28
N HIS A 399 -5.89 -7.58 -35.50
CA HIS A 399 -4.75 -8.07 -34.71
C HIS A 399 -3.55 -7.12 -34.72
N PRO A 400 -2.68 -7.12 -33.68
CA PRO A 400 -1.58 -6.14 -33.57
C PRO A 400 -0.31 -6.53 -34.35
N PHE A 401 -0.20 -7.78 -34.82
CA PHE A 401 1.02 -8.32 -35.44
C PHE A 401 1.23 -7.84 -36.87
N ARG A 402 1.83 -6.66 -37.05
CA ARG A 402 2.20 -6.16 -38.38
C ARG A 402 3.31 -7.01 -39.02
N GLY A 403 3.15 -7.30 -40.30
CA GLY A 403 4.12 -8.07 -41.08
C GLY A 403 4.05 -9.58 -40.86
N THR A 404 3.10 -10.08 -40.05
CA THR A 404 2.89 -11.53 -39.95
C THR A 404 2.45 -12.10 -41.30
N THR A 405 3.07 -13.19 -41.71
CA THR A 405 2.67 -14.00 -42.88
C THR A 405 1.74 -15.14 -42.49
N PHE A 406 1.56 -15.37 -41.18
CA PHE A 406 0.68 -16.42 -40.68
C PHE A 406 -0.79 -16.02 -40.79
N SER A 407 -1.63 -16.98 -41.19
CA SER A 407 -3.09 -16.85 -41.14
C SER A 407 -3.66 -17.47 -39.86
N ARG A 408 -4.91 -17.13 -39.51
CA ARG A 408 -5.57 -17.71 -38.33
C ARG A 408 -5.80 -19.22 -38.42
N THR A 409 -5.70 -19.81 -39.61
CA THR A 409 -5.98 -21.22 -39.85
C THR A 409 -4.74 -22.09 -39.95
N GLU A 410 -3.54 -21.50 -40.11
CA GLU A 410 -2.33 -22.26 -40.40
C GLU A 410 -1.89 -23.15 -39.24
N TRP A 411 -2.05 -22.65 -38.01
CA TRP A 411 -1.52 -23.31 -36.82
C TRP A 411 -2.17 -24.67 -36.53
N TYR A 412 -3.35 -24.95 -37.10
CA TYR A 412 -4.09 -26.19 -36.90
C TYR A 412 -4.39 -26.98 -38.18
N ARG A 413 -3.79 -26.67 -39.35
CA ARG A 413 -4.14 -27.40 -40.60
C ARG A 413 -3.98 -28.92 -40.51
N ASP A 414 -3.01 -29.38 -39.73
CA ASP A 414 -2.73 -30.80 -39.46
C ASP A 414 -3.38 -31.30 -38.16
N LEU A 415 -4.23 -30.49 -37.54
CA LEU A 415 -5.06 -30.85 -36.41
C LEU A 415 -6.53 -30.73 -36.86
N ALA A 416 -7.29 -31.82 -36.86
CA ALA A 416 -8.73 -31.80 -37.17
C ALA A 416 -9.59 -31.01 -36.14
N VAL A 417 -9.37 -29.70 -36.01
CA VAL A 417 -10.05 -28.82 -35.06
C VAL A 417 -11.33 -28.32 -35.74
N PRO A 418 -12.52 -28.68 -35.21
CA PRO A 418 -13.77 -28.34 -35.88
C PRO A 418 -14.07 -26.84 -35.76
N HIS A 419 -14.66 -26.28 -36.82
CA HIS A 419 -15.22 -24.94 -36.77
C HIS A 419 -16.61 -24.95 -36.11
N ILE A 420 -17.00 -23.89 -35.41
CA ILE A 420 -18.28 -23.86 -34.68
C ILE A 420 -19.51 -24.06 -35.59
N ARG A 421 -19.41 -23.69 -36.87
CA ARG A 421 -20.47 -23.89 -37.88
C ARG A 421 -20.55 -25.30 -38.43
N GLU A 422 -19.56 -26.16 -38.15
CA GLU A 422 -19.49 -27.54 -38.65
C GLU A 422 -20.01 -28.55 -37.62
N VAL A 423 -20.43 -28.09 -36.44
CA VAL A 423 -20.84 -28.93 -35.32
C VAL A 423 -22.15 -28.44 -34.71
N ASP A 424 -23.01 -29.37 -34.31
CA ASP A 424 -24.32 -29.04 -33.73
C ASP A 424 -24.22 -28.53 -32.28
N SER A 425 -23.25 -29.05 -31.52
CA SER A 425 -23.04 -28.64 -30.13
C SER A 425 -21.60 -28.86 -29.68
N VAL A 426 -21.13 -27.96 -28.81
CA VAL A 426 -19.83 -28.02 -28.15
C VAL A 426 -19.99 -27.76 -26.66
N ASP A 427 -19.09 -28.32 -25.85
CA ASP A 427 -19.00 -28.00 -24.43
C ASP A 427 -18.31 -26.65 -24.24
N PHE A 428 -17.35 -26.33 -25.09
CA PHE A 428 -16.58 -25.08 -25.05
C PHE A 428 -16.29 -24.52 -26.45
N LEU A 429 -16.43 -23.21 -26.60
CA LEU A 429 -15.82 -22.50 -27.72
C LEU A 429 -14.41 -22.04 -27.31
N LEU A 430 -13.40 -22.56 -28.00
CA LEU A 430 -12.01 -22.20 -27.74
C LEU A 430 -11.67 -20.89 -28.45
N TRP A 431 -11.57 -19.80 -27.68
CA TRP A 431 -10.97 -18.56 -28.17
C TRP A 431 -9.45 -18.73 -28.27
N VAL A 432 -8.92 -18.81 -29.49
CA VAL A 432 -7.49 -19.07 -29.76
C VAL A 432 -6.64 -17.84 -29.46
N GLY A 433 -7.14 -16.67 -29.86
CA GLY A 433 -6.49 -15.38 -29.71
C GLY A 433 -5.46 -15.08 -30.78
N CYS A 434 -5.32 -13.79 -31.08
CA CYS A 434 -4.37 -13.23 -32.06
C CYS A 434 -2.93 -13.70 -31.81
N ALA A 435 -2.47 -13.77 -30.55
CA ALA A 435 -1.11 -14.18 -30.24
C ALA A 435 -0.87 -15.66 -30.56
N SER A 436 -1.78 -16.55 -30.15
CA SER A 436 -1.61 -17.98 -30.40
C SER A 436 -1.81 -18.35 -31.86
N ALA A 437 -2.68 -17.62 -32.58
CA ALA A 437 -2.93 -17.88 -33.99
C ALA A 437 -1.81 -17.34 -34.91
N LEU A 438 -1.24 -16.17 -34.61
CA LEU A 438 -0.42 -15.40 -35.56
C LEU A 438 1.05 -15.24 -35.14
N ASN A 439 1.46 -15.76 -33.97
CA ASN A 439 2.85 -15.79 -33.54
C ASN A 439 3.34 -17.24 -33.42
N GLU A 440 4.33 -17.61 -34.23
CA GLU A 440 4.86 -18.98 -34.34
C GLU A 440 5.20 -19.61 -32.98
N ARG A 441 5.85 -18.85 -32.07
CA ARG A 441 6.21 -19.34 -30.74
C ARG A 441 4.99 -19.73 -29.92
N ASN A 442 3.90 -18.98 -30.03
CA ASN A 442 2.66 -19.22 -29.28
C ASN A 442 1.73 -20.23 -29.96
N GLN A 443 1.86 -20.47 -31.27
CA GLN A 443 1.11 -21.53 -31.96
C GLN A 443 1.35 -22.89 -31.32
N ARG A 444 2.58 -23.18 -30.88
CA ARG A 444 2.92 -24.43 -30.17
C ARG A 444 2.07 -24.63 -28.89
N VAL A 445 1.72 -23.54 -28.19
CA VAL A 445 0.89 -23.58 -27.00
C VAL A 445 -0.56 -23.92 -27.36
N ALA A 446 -1.13 -23.27 -28.37
CA ALA A 446 -2.49 -23.60 -28.84
C ALA A 446 -2.61 -25.05 -29.32
N ARG A 447 -1.62 -25.54 -30.07
CA ARG A 447 -1.57 -26.94 -30.53
C ARG A 447 -1.50 -27.92 -29.37
N ALA A 448 -0.67 -27.65 -28.36
CA ALA A 448 -0.59 -28.48 -27.16
C ALA A 448 -1.91 -28.48 -26.39
N PHE A 449 -2.55 -27.32 -26.23
CA PHE A 449 -3.83 -27.20 -25.55
C PHE A 449 -4.94 -27.99 -26.26
N VAL A 450 -5.02 -27.92 -27.59
CA VAL A 450 -5.93 -28.75 -28.42
C VAL A 450 -5.73 -30.24 -28.18
N ARG A 451 -4.48 -30.72 -28.09
CA ARG A 451 -4.19 -32.13 -27.80
C ARG A 451 -4.69 -32.54 -26.41
N VAL A 452 -4.50 -31.68 -25.41
CA VAL A 452 -5.00 -31.92 -24.04
C VAL A 452 -6.52 -31.96 -24.01
N LEU A 453 -7.21 -31.04 -24.70
CA LEU A 453 -8.69 -31.05 -24.75
C LEU A 453 -9.24 -32.35 -25.37
N ARG A 454 -8.58 -32.86 -26.41
CA ARG A 454 -8.94 -34.13 -27.04
C ARG A 454 -8.71 -35.32 -26.12
N GLU A 455 -7.55 -35.39 -25.47
CA GLU A 455 -7.23 -36.47 -24.54
C GLU A 455 -8.19 -36.46 -23.34
N ALA A 456 -8.66 -35.28 -22.94
CA ALA A 456 -9.69 -35.12 -21.91
C ALA A 456 -11.11 -35.47 -22.40
N GLY A 457 -11.31 -35.82 -23.68
CA GLY A 457 -12.60 -36.16 -24.25
C GLY A 457 -13.59 -34.98 -24.35
N LEU A 458 -13.10 -33.74 -24.33
CA LEU A 458 -13.96 -32.54 -24.38
C LEU A 458 -14.35 -32.20 -25.81
N ARG A 459 -15.63 -31.84 -26.04
CA ARG A 459 -16.11 -31.35 -27.34
C ARG A 459 -15.89 -29.85 -27.42
N PHE A 460 -15.05 -29.40 -28.32
CA PHE A 460 -14.78 -27.98 -28.52
C PHE A 460 -14.70 -27.63 -30.00
N ALA A 461 -14.95 -26.35 -30.31
CA ALA A 461 -14.75 -25.79 -31.64
C ALA A 461 -14.06 -24.42 -31.56
N ILE A 462 -13.73 -23.85 -32.72
CA ILE A 462 -13.12 -22.52 -32.87
C ILE A 462 -13.91 -21.66 -33.87
N LEU A 463 -13.65 -20.35 -33.85
CA LEU A 463 -14.20 -19.37 -34.81
C LEU A 463 -13.34 -19.20 -36.09
N GLY A 464 -12.16 -19.84 -36.14
CA GLY A 464 -11.27 -19.77 -37.31
C GLY A 464 -10.93 -18.34 -37.74
N VAL A 465 -11.28 -18.00 -38.99
CA VAL A 465 -11.02 -16.69 -39.60
C VAL A 465 -11.87 -15.56 -39.03
N GLU A 466 -13.01 -15.87 -38.41
CA GLU A 466 -13.95 -14.87 -37.88
C GLU A 466 -13.50 -14.31 -36.53
N GLU A 467 -12.64 -15.05 -35.83
CA GLU A 467 -12.07 -14.60 -34.56
C GLU A 467 -11.23 -13.34 -34.77
N ARG A 468 -11.40 -12.30 -33.94
CA ARG A 468 -10.46 -11.16 -33.88
C ARG A 468 -9.59 -11.25 -32.63
N CYS A 469 -8.71 -10.29 -32.45
CA CYS A 469 -7.96 -10.14 -31.19
C CYS A 469 -8.92 -9.69 -30.09
N THR A 470 -8.56 -9.95 -28.82
CA THR A 470 -9.41 -9.64 -27.65
C THR A 470 -9.57 -8.14 -27.36
N GLY A 471 -8.85 -7.28 -28.09
CA GLY A 471 -8.74 -5.85 -27.80
C GLY A 471 -7.82 -5.50 -26.62
N ASP A 472 -7.35 -6.48 -25.84
CA ASP A 472 -6.49 -6.24 -24.65
C ASP A 472 -5.29 -5.32 -24.93
N PRO A 473 -4.56 -5.43 -26.05
CA PRO A 473 -3.49 -4.48 -26.36
C PRO A 473 -3.99 -3.03 -26.51
N ALA A 474 -5.15 -2.81 -27.16
CA ALA A 474 -5.73 -1.47 -27.31
C ALA A 474 -6.05 -0.85 -25.95
N ARG A 475 -6.72 -1.59 -25.06
CA ARG A 475 -7.02 -1.15 -23.68
C ARG A 475 -5.75 -0.84 -22.88
N ARG A 476 -4.71 -1.68 -22.98
CA ARG A 476 -3.45 -1.47 -22.26
C ARG A 476 -2.64 -0.30 -22.79
N ILE A 477 -2.72 -0.02 -24.08
CA ILE A 477 -2.12 1.17 -24.71
C ILE A 477 -2.90 2.43 -24.33
N GLY A 478 -4.20 2.32 -24.07
CA GLY A 478 -5.06 3.44 -23.66
C GLY A 478 -6.14 3.81 -24.68
N ASN A 479 -6.29 3.04 -25.77
CA ASN A 479 -7.37 3.26 -26.73
C ASN A 479 -8.60 2.44 -26.31
N GLU A 480 -9.46 3.03 -25.46
CA GLU A 480 -10.66 2.34 -24.97
C GLU A 480 -11.72 2.21 -26.07
N TYR A 481 -11.82 3.18 -26.99
CA TYR A 481 -12.75 3.13 -28.11
C TYR A 481 -12.51 1.89 -28.98
N LEU A 482 -11.27 1.67 -29.42
CA LEU A 482 -10.90 0.50 -30.23
C LEU A 482 -11.09 -0.81 -29.45
N PHE A 483 -10.83 -0.80 -28.14
CA PHE A 483 -11.14 -1.95 -27.30
C PHE A 483 -12.64 -2.28 -27.32
N GLU A 484 -13.51 -1.30 -27.08
CA GLU A 484 -14.95 -1.51 -27.06
C GLU A 484 -15.48 -1.99 -28.41
N GLN A 485 -14.99 -1.40 -29.50
CA GLN A 485 -15.33 -1.81 -30.85
C GLN A 485 -14.97 -3.29 -31.07
N LEU A 486 -13.73 -3.68 -30.80
CA LEU A 486 -13.29 -5.08 -30.96
C LEU A 486 -14.07 -6.04 -30.09
N VAL A 487 -14.41 -5.66 -28.85
CA VAL A 487 -15.24 -6.50 -27.98
C VAL A 487 -16.65 -6.66 -28.53
N ARG A 488 -17.32 -5.57 -28.94
CA ARG A 488 -18.67 -5.65 -29.52
C ARG A 488 -18.68 -6.51 -30.78
N GLU A 489 -17.73 -6.29 -31.67
CA GLU A 489 -17.61 -7.08 -32.90
C GLU A 489 -17.33 -8.56 -32.63
N ASN A 490 -16.55 -8.90 -31.60
CA ASN A 490 -16.32 -10.29 -31.23
C ASN A 490 -17.58 -10.92 -30.62
N ILE A 491 -18.31 -10.20 -29.75
CA ILE A 491 -19.58 -10.67 -29.17
C ILE A 491 -20.62 -10.92 -30.26
N GLN A 492 -20.68 -10.07 -31.29
CA GLN A 492 -21.60 -10.27 -32.42
C GLN A 492 -21.28 -11.50 -33.29
N ARG A 493 -20.04 -12.03 -33.20
CA ARG A 493 -19.60 -13.23 -33.93
C ARG A 493 -19.72 -14.51 -33.11
N LEU A 494 -19.95 -14.39 -31.79
CA LEU A 494 -20.33 -15.48 -30.90
C LEU A 494 -21.83 -15.74 -31.05
#